data_AF-F2IKF7-F1
#
_entry.id   AF-F2IKF7-F1
#
_cell.length_a   1.000
_cell.length_b   1.000
_cell.length_c   1.000
_cell.angle_alpha   90.00
_cell.angle_beta   90.00
_cell.angle_gamma   90.00
#
_symmetry.space_group_name_H-M   'P 1'
#
loop_
_entity.id
_entity.type
_entity.pdbx_description
1 polymer ?
#
loop_
_entity_poly.entity_id
_entity_poly.type
_entity_poly.pdbx_seq_one_letter_code
_entity_poly.pdbx_strand_id
1 'polypeptide(L)'
;MKHSIFLILFSTLFACNQKTTNGKTLVVDVRTESIWRQGHACIGVNIPLPELEKHKSELLKYDTVIFICETGKSAQQATSYMNAEKEHTTIFKNGISWVNYQCP
;
A
#
# COMPACT_ATOMS: atom_id res chain seq x y z
N MET A 1 -10.22 30.34 19.74
CA MET A 1 -11.02 29.11 19.53
C MET A 1 -11.50 29.06 18.09
N LYS A 2 -10.84 28.25 17.25
CA LYS A 2 -11.35 27.85 15.93
C LYS A 2 -11.08 26.36 15.82
N HIS A 3 -12.10 25.55 16.06
CA HIS A 3 -12.05 24.11 15.80
C HIS A 3 -12.29 23.93 14.31
N SER A 4 -11.21 23.75 13.55
CA SER A 4 -11.30 23.29 12.18
C SER A 4 -11.54 21.79 12.25
N ILE A 5 -12.79 21.42 11.96
CA ILE A 5 -13.27 20.05 11.86
C ILE A 5 -12.50 19.39 10.72
N PHE A 6 -11.53 18.55 11.08
CA PHE A 6 -10.85 17.66 10.15
C PHE A 6 -11.85 16.55 9.83
N LEU A 7 -12.67 16.77 8.81
CA LEU A 7 -13.62 15.79 8.28
C LEU A 7 -12.80 14.71 7.56
N ILE A 8 -12.23 13.78 8.34
CA ILE A 8 -11.64 12.57 7.80
C ILE A 8 -12.79 11.76 7.22
N LEU A 9 -12.96 11.84 5.90
CA LEU A 9 -13.68 10.85 5.12
C LEU A 9 -12.91 9.54 5.25
N PHE A 10 -13.20 8.82 6.34
CA PHE A 10 -12.83 7.42 6.58
C PHE A 10 -13.64 6.53 5.61
N SER A 11 -13.41 6.68 4.30
CA SER A 11 -13.85 5.68 3.34
C SER A 11 -12.91 4.47 3.44
N THR A 12 -13.34 3.51 4.26
CA THR A 12 -12.91 2.10 4.27
C THR A 12 -11.43 1.83 4.57
N LEU A 13 -11.03 2.02 5.82
CA LEU A 13 -9.80 1.42 6.38
C LEU A 13 -10.16 0.14 7.15
N PHE A 14 -10.43 -0.95 6.42
CA PHE A 14 -10.17 -2.29 6.95
C PHE A 14 -8.75 -2.70 6.53
N ALA A 15 -7.75 -2.02 7.08
CA ALA A 15 -6.38 -2.53 7.04
C ALA A 15 -6.28 -3.64 8.08
N CYS A 16 -6.32 -4.91 7.66
CA CYS A 16 -5.99 -6.03 8.54
C CYS A 16 -4.56 -5.83 9.05
N ASN A 17 -4.43 -5.38 10.30
CA ASN A 17 -3.16 -5.07 10.96
C ASN A 17 -2.47 -6.39 11.33
N GLN A 18 -1.80 -7.04 10.38
CA GLN A 18 -0.93 -8.17 10.71
C GLN A 18 0.48 -7.66 11.02
N LYS A 19 0.74 -7.47 12.32
CA LYS A 19 2.09 -7.40 12.85
C LYS A 19 2.70 -8.80 12.72
N THR A 20 3.39 -9.07 11.62
CA THR A 20 4.22 -10.28 11.51
C THR A 20 5.41 -10.15 12.45
N THR A 21 5.86 -11.26 13.01
CA THR A 21 6.75 -11.35 14.18
C THR A 21 8.17 -10.79 13.98
N ASN A 22 8.48 -10.15 12.85
CA ASN A 22 9.79 -9.58 12.51
C ASN A 22 9.69 -8.27 11.69
N GLY A 23 8.96 -7.28 12.20
CA GLY A 23 8.88 -5.93 11.62
C GLY A 23 7.51 -5.59 11.01
N LYS A 24 7.25 -4.30 10.80
CA LYS A 24 6.00 -3.79 10.22
C LYS A 24 6.03 -3.97 8.70
N THR A 25 5.31 -4.98 8.20
CA THR A 25 5.10 -5.19 6.76
C THR A 25 3.76 -4.61 6.33
N LEU A 26 3.73 -3.87 5.22
CA LEU A 26 2.52 -3.39 4.58
C LEU A 26 2.40 -3.97 3.17
N VAL A 27 1.22 -4.45 2.80
CA VAL A 27 0.88 -4.80 1.42
C VAL A 27 0.03 -3.66 0.84
N VAL A 28 0.42 -3.16 -0.33
CA VAL A 28 -0.22 -2.02 -1.00
C VAL A 28 -0.63 -2.44 -2.40
N ASP A 29 -1.93 -2.44 -2.66
CA ASP A 29 -2.45 -2.62 -4.01
C ASP A 29 -2.48 -1.28 -4.73
N VAL A 30 -1.75 -1.22 -5.86
CA VAL A 30 -1.56 0.00 -6.63
C VAL A 30 -2.52 0.14 -7.81
N ARG A 31 -3.53 -0.73 -7.91
CA ARG A 31 -4.62 -0.60 -8.89
C ARG A 31 -5.50 0.60 -8.55
N THR A 32 -6.34 1.00 -9.50
CA THR A 32 -7.33 2.05 -9.25
C THR A 32 -8.34 1.60 -8.21
N GLU A 33 -8.91 2.55 -7.47
CA GLU A 33 -9.90 2.23 -6.44
C GLU A 33 -11.12 1.50 -7.00
N SER A 34 -11.52 1.81 -8.24
CA SER A 34 -12.64 1.14 -8.91
C SER A 34 -12.39 -0.36 -9.07
N ILE A 35 -11.16 -0.72 -9.44
CA ILE A 35 -10.75 -2.12 -9.60
C ILE A 35 -10.59 -2.79 -8.23
N TRP A 36 -10.01 -2.09 -7.25
CA TRP A 36 -9.93 -2.58 -5.87
C TRP A 36 -11.31 -2.93 -5.30
N ARG A 37 -12.31 -2.06 -5.47
CA ARG A 37 -13.68 -2.27 -4.97
C ARG A 37 -14.41 -3.46 -5.61
N GLN A 38 -13.97 -3.93 -6.77
CA GLN A 38 -14.53 -5.13 -7.42
C GLN A 38 -13.98 -6.44 -6.82
N GLY A 39 -12.87 -6.35 -6.08
CA GLY A 39 -12.22 -7.50 -5.46
C GLY A 39 -10.77 -7.17 -5.11
N HIS A 40 -10.36 -7.58 -3.91
CA HIS A 40 -9.03 -7.28 -3.42
C HIS A 40 -8.51 -8.31 -2.42
N ALA A 41 -7.20 -8.31 -2.21
CA ALA A 41 -6.58 -9.05 -1.12
C ALA A 41 -7.12 -8.51 0.22
N CYS A 42 -7.45 -9.37 1.17
CA CYS A 42 -7.96 -8.95 2.48
C CYS A 42 -6.92 -8.34 3.40
N ILE A 43 -5.64 -8.61 3.14
CA ILE A 43 -4.52 -8.07 3.90
C ILE A 43 -3.79 -7.04 3.04
N GLY A 44 -4.34 -5.82 2.95
CA GLY A 44 -3.71 -4.74 2.20
C GLY A 44 -4.48 -3.42 2.26
N VAL A 45 -3.82 -2.36 1.81
CA VAL A 45 -4.45 -1.05 1.57
C VAL A 45 -4.40 -0.74 0.08
N ASN A 46 -5.34 0.08 -0.42
CA ASN A 46 -5.27 0.57 -1.78
C ASN A 46 -4.63 1.96 -1.79
N ILE A 47 -3.51 2.09 -2.52
CA ILE A 47 -2.90 3.38 -2.85
C ILE A 47 -2.63 3.33 -4.35
N PRO A 48 -3.53 3.86 -5.20
CA PRO A 48 -3.36 3.84 -6.63
C PRO A 48 -2.00 4.40 -7.05
N LEU A 49 -1.37 3.79 -8.06
CA LEU A 49 -0.03 4.18 -8.52
C LEU A 49 0.17 5.71 -8.70
N PRO A 50 -0.78 6.48 -9.28
CA PRO A 50 -0.63 7.92 -9.43
C PRO A 50 -0.61 8.71 -8.11
N GLU A 51 -1.07 8.11 -7.01
CA GLU A 51 -1.16 8.73 -5.69
C GLU A 51 0.01 8.37 -4.77
N LEU A 52 0.89 7.47 -5.22
CA LEU A 52 1.97 6.90 -4.41
C LEU A 52 2.87 7.97 -3.77
N GLU A 53 3.18 9.04 -4.51
CA GLU A 53 4.02 10.14 -4.00
C GLU A 53 3.39 10.85 -2.80
N LYS A 54 2.06 11.03 -2.82
CA LYS A 54 1.34 11.69 -1.71
C LYS A 54 1.42 10.89 -0.41
N HIS A 55 1.58 9.57 -0.52
CA HIS A 55 1.63 8.65 0.61
C HIS A 55 3.05 8.21 0.98
N LYS A 56 4.08 8.68 0.28
CA LYS A 56 5.47 8.25 0.47
C LYS A 56 5.94 8.35 1.91
N SER A 57 5.70 9.46 2.59
CA SER A 57 6.09 9.65 3.99
C SER A 57 5.38 8.69 4.96
N GLU A 58 4.19 8.17 4.60
CA GLU A 58 3.49 7.16 5.39
C GLU A 58 4.08 5.77 5.15
N LEU A 59 4.40 5.44 3.89
CA LEU A 59 5.01 4.18 3.49
C LEU A 59 6.40 3.97 4.11
N LEU A 60 7.17 5.04 4.27
CA LEU A 60 8.49 5.03 4.89
C LEU A 60 8.49 4.70 6.40
N LYS A 61 7.30 4.61 7.04
CA LYS A 61 7.16 4.21 8.45
C LYS A 61 7.15 2.69 8.65
N TYR A 62 7.17 1.93 7.55
CA TYR A 62 7.17 0.47 7.54
C TYR A 62 8.56 -0.06 7.23
N ASP A 63 8.86 -1.25 7.76
CA ASP A 63 10.14 -1.92 7.51
C ASP A 63 10.14 -2.54 6.11
N THR A 64 8.99 -3.04 5.67
CA THR A 64 8.81 -3.61 4.32
C THR A 64 7.47 -3.19 3.74
N VAL A 65 7.48 -2.73 2.49
CA VAL A 65 6.28 -2.45 1.71
C VAL A 65 6.29 -3.34 0.47
N ILE A 66 5.24 -4.13 0.30
CA ILE A 66 5.05 -5.03 -0.82
C ILE A 66 3.96 -4.45 -1.73
N PHE A 67 4.33 -4.04 -2.94
CA PHE A 67 3.36 -3.56 -3.92
C PHE A 67 2.74 -4.73 -4.67
N ILE A 68 1.42 -4.74 -4.83
CA ILE A 68 0.68 -5.75 -5.59
C ILE A 68 -0.20 -5.06 -6.63
N CYS A 69 -0.55 -5.79 -7.69
CA CYS A 69 -1.52 -5.33 -8.68
C CYS A 69 -2.15 -6.54 -9.37
N GLU A 70 -2.61 -6.39 -10.62
CA GLU A 70 -3.23 -7.48 -11.37
C GLU A 70 -2.19 -8.45 -11.95
N THR A 71 -1.18 -7.93 -12.66
CA THR A 71 -0.22 -8.72 -13.46
C THR A 71 1.23 -8.55 -13.02
N GLY A 72 1.49 -7.74 -11.98
CA GLY A 72 2.84 -7.38 -11.51
C GLY A 72 3.43 -6.13 -12.15
N LYS A 73 2.92 -5.64 -13.30
CA LYS A 73 3.51 -4.49 -14.02
C LYS A 73 3.47 -3.19 -13.21
N SER A 74 2.30 -2.80 -12.70
CA SER A 74 2.15 -1.56 -11.93
C SER A 74 2.85 -1.63 -10.58
N ALA A 75 2.91 -2.81 -9.98
CA ALA A 75 3.67 -3.06 -8.75
C ALA A 75 5.19 -2.93 -8.97
N GLN A 76 5.70 -3.37 -10.12
CA GLN A 76 7.09 -3.13 -10.51
C GLN A 76 7.37 -1.64 -10.69
N GLN A 77 6.46 -0.90 -11.35
CA GLN A 77 6.58 0.55 -11.50
C GLN A 77 6.64 1.27 -10.15
N ALA A 78 5.75 0.91 -9.21
CA ALA A 78 5.76 1.44 -7.84
C ALA A 78 7.08 1.12 -7.12
N THR A 79 7.57 -0.12 -7.25
CA THR A 79 8.83 -0.55 -6.63
C THR A 79 10.03 0.24 -7.16
N SER A 80 10.11 0.41 -8.48
CA SER A 80 11.17 1.19 -9.13
C SER A 80 11.10 2.66 -8.75
N TYR A 81 9.90 3.22 -8.66
CA TYR A 81 9.67 4.60 -8.24
C TYR A 81 10.18 4.85 -6.82
N MET A 82 9.80 4.00 -5.86
CA MET A 82 10.17 4.20 -4.47
C MET A 82 11.67 3.99 -4.22
N ASN A 83 12.30 3.04 -4.91
CA ASN A 83 13.74 2.78 -4.80
C ASN A 83 14.62 3.76 -5.60
N ALA A 84 14.05 4.73 -6.32
CA ALA A 84 14.83 5.72 -7.06
C ALA A 84 15.60 6.65 -6.12
N GLU A 85 15.06 6.88 -4.92
CA GLU A 85 15.74 7.60 -3.84
C GLU A 85 16.41 6.60 -2.90
N LYS A 86 17.65 6.87 -2.49
CA LYS A 86 18.44 5.94 -1.68
C LYS A 86 18.41 6.24 -0.18
N GLU A 87 17.75 7.32 0.23
CA GLU A 87 17.72 7.81 1.61
C GLU A 87 16.53 7.25 2.39
N HIS A 88 16.38 5.92 2.41
CA HIS A 88 15.40 5.25 3.26
C HIS A 88 15.84 3.84 3.68
N THR A 89 15.35 3.40 4.84
CA THR A 89 15.58 2.04 5.36
C THR A 89 14.48 1.06 4.96
N THR A 90 13.32 1.55 4.52
CA THR A 90 12.20 0.72 4.07
C THR A 90 12.60 -0.11 2.85
N ILE A 91 12.26 -1.39 2.89
CA ILE A 91 12.46 -2.32 1.79
C ILE A 91 11.20 -2.33 0.92
N PHE A 92 11.31 -1.88 -0.33
CA PHE A 92 10.21 -1.96 -1.31
C PHE A 92 10.36 -3.22 -2.16
N LYS A 93 9.31 -4.05 -2.21
CA LYS A 93 9.28 -5.30 -2.97
C LYS A 93 8.15 -5.29 -4.00
N ASN A 94 8.46 -5.80 -5.19
CA ASN A 94 7.46 -6.16 -6.17
C ASN A 94 6.80 -7.47 -5.76
N GLY A 95 5.51 -7.43 -5.44
CA GLY A 95 4.70 -8.58 -5.09
C GLY A 95 4.09 -9.27 -6.32
N ILE A 96 3.23 -10.25 -6.05
CA ILE A 96 2.51 -11.02 -7.07
C ILE A 96 1.10 -10.44 -7.31
N SER A 97 0.32 -11.10 -8.17
CA SER A 97 -1.09 -10.76 -8.36
C SER A 97 -1.88 -10.85 -7.05
N TRP A 98 -2.77 -9.88 -6.81
CA TRP A 98 -3.60 -9.81 -5.60
C TRP A 98 -4.44 -11.06 -5.36
N VAL A 99 -4.83 -11.79 -6.41
CA VAL A 99 -5.63 -13.03 -6.31
C VAL A 99 -4.93 -14.15 -5.55
N ASN A 100 -3.59 -14.08 -5.46
CA ASN A 100 -2.78 -15.08 -4.76
C ASN A 100 -2.51 -14.72 -3.30
N TYR A 101 -3.05 -13.60 -2.81
CA TYR A 101 -3.02 -13.24 -1.40
C TYR A 101 -4.29 -13.73 -0.72
N GLN A 102 -4.23 -14.95 -0.20
CA GLN A 102 -5.33 -15.54 0.56
C GLN A 102 -5.40 -15.00 1.98
N CYS A 103 -6.62 -14.80 2.43
CA CYS A 103 -6.95 -14.58 3.83
C CYS A 103 -6.79 -15.88 4.60
N PRO A 104 -6.31 -15.83 5.86
CA PRO A 104 -6.46 -16.97 6.75
C PRO A 104 -7.95 -17.33 6.93
#